data_AF-A0A7S1T1E1-F1
#
_entry.id   AF-A0A7S1T1E1-F1
#
_cell.length_a   1.000
_cell.length_b   1.000
_cell.length_c   1.000
_cell.angle_alpha   90.00
_cell.angle_beta   90.00
_cell.angle_gamma   90.00
#
_symmetry.space_group_name_H-M   'P 1'
#
loop_
_entity.id
_entity.type
_entity.pdbx_description
1 polymer ?
#
loop_
_entity_poly.entity_id
_entity_poly.type
_entity_poly.pdbx_seq_one_letter_code
_entity_poly.pdbx_strand_id
1 'polypeptide(L)'
;FMDHLRERDRKEREAKRAARQAGRAAFHKLLDADTSIKAGTSWRKVQERLSGEEAFKAIDRIDALDVFQEHHRELERREQEEKEREKEARRFQERKNRDAFTELLHEHKAEGLLTIRMRWKEYASAVKEEEAYLAVVSNLSGSR
;
A
#
# COMPACT_ATOMS: atom_id res chain seq x y z
N PHE A 1 -32.06 47.03 -7.43
CA PHE A 1 -31.20 47.29 -6.24
C PHE A 1 -31.04 46.02 -5.38
N MET A 2 -32.13 45.42 -4.88
CA MET A 2 -32.06 44.20 -4.06
C MET A 2 -31.45 42.99 -4.79
N ASP A 3 -31.74 42.79 -6.08
CA ASP A 3 -31.18 41.66 -6.84
C ASP A 3 -29.66 41.79 -7.04
N HIS A 4 -29.17 43.00 -7.32
CA HIS A 4 -27.74 43.29 -7.42
C HIS A 4 -27.00 43.02 -6.09
N LEU A 5 -27.62 43.32 -4.95
CA LEU A 5 -27.05 43.00 -3.64
C LEU A 5 -26.98 41.49 -3.39
N ARG A 6 -28.02 40.74 -3.80
CA ARG A 6 -28.06 39.27 -3.69
C ARG A 6 -27.01 38.60 -4.59
N GLU A 7 -26.86 39.05 -5.82
CA GLU A 7 -25.85 38.54 -6.75
C GLU A 7 -24.42 38.80 -6.25
N ARG A 8 -24.17 39.99 -5.68
CA ARG A 8 -22.85 40.31 -5.10
C ARG A 8 -22.52 39.42 -3.91
N ASP A 9 -23.45 39.24 -2.97
CA ASP A 9 -23.27 38.36 -1.82
C ASP A 9 -23.05 36.90 -2.25
N ARG A 10 -23.79 36.42 -3.26
CA ARG A 10 -23.57 35.10 -3.85
C ARG A 10 -22.15 34.97 -4.42
N LYS A 11 -21.70 35.92 -5.25
CA LYS A 11 -20.35 35.90 -5.84
C LYS A 11 -19.26 35.94 -4.78
N GLU A 12 -19.42 36.75 -3.73
CA GLU A 12 -18.45 36.82 -2.65
C GLU A 12 -18.36 35.50 -1.86
N ARG A 13 -19.51 34.87 -1.57
CA ARG A 13 -19.55 33.55 -0.91
C ARG A 13 -18.92 32.46 -1.77
N GLU A 14 -19.20 32.46 -3.07
CA GLU A 14 -18.59 31.52 -4.02
C GLU A 14 -17.08 31.73 -4.12
N ALA A 15 -16.60 32.97 -4.21
CA ALA A 15 -15.17 33.29 -4.22
C ALA A 15 -14.46 32.84 -2.93
N LYS A 16 -15.07 33.08 -1.75
CA LYS A 16 -14.52 32.60 -0.46
C LYS A 16 -14.44 31.08 -0.40
N ARG A 17 -15.47 30.37 -0.88
CA ARG A 17 -15.47 28.90 -0.96
C ARG A 17 -14.38 28.39 -1.90
N ALA A 18 -14.25 28.99 -3.08
CA ALA A 18 -13.24 28.62 -4.05
C ALA A 18 -11.82 28.86 -3.51
N ALA A 19 -11.58 29.98 -2.84
CA ALA A 19 -10.29 30.27 -2.20
C ALA A 19 -9.95 29.25 -1.10
N ARG A 20 -10.93 28.90 -0.24
CA ARG A 20 -10.76 27.86 0.79
C ARG A 20 -10.44 26.50 0.16
N GLN A 21 -11.15 26.12 -0.89
CA GLN A 21 -10.92 24.85 -1.59
C GLN A 21 -9.54 24.81 -2.28
N ALA A 22 -9.12 25.92 -2.89
CA ALA A 22 -7.81 26.07 -3.49
C ALA A 22 -6.69 25.96 -2.43
N GLY A 23 -6.85 26.60 -1.27
CA GLY A 23 -5.91 26.49 -0.15
C GLY A 23 -5.79 25.06 0.37
N ARG A 24 -6.92 24.36 0.57
CA ARG A 24 -6.93 22.94 0.95
C ARG A 24 -6.21 22.06 -0.08
N ALA A 25 -6.48 22.27 -1.36
CA ALA A 25 -5.84 21.50 -2.44
C ALA A 25 -4.33 21.79 -2.54
N ALA A 26 -3.91 23.04 -2.37
CA ALA A 26 -2.50 23.42 -2.37
C ALA A 26 -1.75 22.78 -1.19
N PHE A 27 -2.35 22.78 0.00
CA PHE A 27 -1.77 22.14 1.17
C PHE A 27 -1.71 20.60 1.03
N HIS A 28 -2.76 19.97 0.48
CA HIS A 28 -2.72 18.53 0.18
C HIS A 28 -1.59 18.18 -0.79
N LYS A 29 -1.43 18.96 -1.86
CA LYS A 29 -0.34 18.76 -2.84
C LYS A 29 1.05 18.92 -2.20
N LEU A 30 1.18 19.83 -1.23
CA LEU A 30 2.41 20.00 -0.47
C LEU A 30 2.72 18.76 0.39
N LEU A 31 1.71 18.18 1.03
CA LEU A 31 1.85 16.92 1.78
C LEU A 31 2.25 15.77 0.87
N ASP A 32 1.61 15.62 -0.30
CA ASP A 32 1.93 14.57 -1.27
C ASP A 32 3.35 14.68 -1.85
N ALA A 33 3.87 15.90 -1.98
CA ALA A 33 5.20 16.15 -2.53
C ALA A 33 6.33 15.80 -1.54
N ASP A 34 6.07 15.84 -0.23
CA ASP A 34 7.05 15.49 0.79
C ASP A 34 7.02 14.00 1.12
N THR A 35 7.89 13.22 0.46
CA THR A 35 8.04 11.78 0.66
C THR A 35 8.48 11.37 2.07
N SER A 36 8.91 12.32 2.90
CA SER A 36 9.31 12.04 4.27
C SER A 36 8.16 12.19 5.27
N ILE A 37 6.97 12.63 4.83
CA ILE A 37 5.72 12.48 5.57
C ILE A 37 5.17 11.07 5.28
N LYS A 38 5.13 10.25 6.33
CA LYS A 38 4.61 8.88 6.32
C LYS A 38 3.41 8.75 7.25
N ALA A 39 2.70 7.63 7.19
CA ALA A 39 1.58 7.32 8.08
C ALA A 39 1.94 7.44 9.58
N GLY A 40 3.20 7.24 9.98
CA GLY A 40 3.64 7.43 11.38
C GLY A 40 4.02 8.87 11.77
N THR A 41 3.86 9.85 10.89
CA THR A 41 4.36 11.22 11.12
C THR A 41 3.40 12.04 11.94
N SER A 42 3.85 12.60 13.06
CA SER A 42 3.00 13.42 13.90
C SER A 42 2.75 14.81 13.31
N TRP A 43 1.56 15.37 13.57
CA TRP A 43 1.19 16.72 13.15
C TRP A 43 2.25 17.77 13.55
N ARG A 44 2.80 17.68 14.76
CA ARG A 44 3.86 18.59 15.24
C ARG A 44 5.06 18.64 14.30
N LYS A 45 5.53 17.48 13.82
CA LYS A 45 6.67 17.39 12.89
C LYS A 45 6.33 17.97 11.53
N VAL A 46 5.10 17.76 11.05
CA VAL A 46 4.61 18.36 9.80
C VAL A 46 4.57 19.87 9.90
N GLN A 47 4.05 20.43 11.00
CA GLN A 47 4.03 21.88 11.20
C GLN A 47 5.43 22.49 11.26
N GLU A 48 6.35 21.86 12.00
CA GLU A 48 7.75 22.31 12.08
C GLU A 48 8.38 22.37 10.69
N ARG A 49 8.19 21.31 9.91
CA ARG A 49 8.76 21.21 8.56
C ARG A 49 8.14 22.18 7.57
N LEU A 50 6.81 22.28 7.55
CA LEU A 50 6.09 23.08 6.55
C LEU A 50 5.90 24.54 6.98
N SER A 51 6.44 24.94 8.13
CA SER A 51 6.34 26.31 8.66
C SER A 51 6.83 27.40 7.69
N GLY A 52 7.77 27.08 6.79
CA GLY A 52 8.28 27.97 5.76
C GLY A 52 7.40 28.08 4.51
N GLU A 53 6.54 27.10 4.26
CA GLU A 53 5.82 26.92 3.00
C GLU A 53 4.61 27.84 2.88
N GLU A 54 4.48 28.48 1.72
CA GLU A 54 3.42 29.47 1.48
C GLU A 54 2.02 28.83 1.56
N ALA A 55 1.87 27.62 1.03
CA ALA A 55 0.60 26.89 1.09
C ALA A 55 0.19 26.53 2.53
N PHE A 56 1.15 26.32 3.44
CA PHE A 56 0.87 26.07 4.86
C PHE A 56 0.54 27.37 5.61
N LYS A 57 1.17 28.49 5.24
CA LYS A 57 0.85 29.82 5.82
C LYS A 57 -0.51 30.35 5.37
N ALA A 58 -0.93 30.03 4.15
CA ALA A 58 -2.15 30.54 3.54
C ALA A 58 -3.44 29.82 3.98
N ILE A 59 -3.34 28.60 4.54
CA ILE A 59 -4.48 27.79 4.95
C ILE A 59 -4.88 28.07 6.41
N ASP A 60 -6.18 28.03 6.71
CA ASP A 60 -6.66 28.11 8.10
C ASP A 60 -6.22 26.88 8.91
N ARG A 61 -5.97 27.07 10.20
CA ARG A 61 -5.51 26.01 11.10
C ARG A 61 -6.42 24.78 11.14
N ILE A 62 -7.74 24.99 11.15
CA ILE A 62 -8.73 23.90 11.18
C ILE A 62 -8.69 23.15 9.85
N ASP A 63 -8.69 23.88 8.73
CA ASP A 63 -8.59 23.27 7.40
C ASP A 63 -7.29 22.50 7.22
N ALA A 64 -6.16 23.03 7.71
CA ALA A 64 -4.88 22.36 7.64
C ALA A 64 -4.88 21.04 8.42
N LEU A 65 -5.47 21.03 9.62
CA LEU A 65 -5.58 19.81 10.42
C LEU A 65 -6.49 18.78 9.75
N ASP A 66 -7.63 19.20 9.19
CA ASP A 66 -8.54 18.32 8.46
C ASP A 66 -7.85 17.68 7.25
N VAL A 67 -7.18 18.48 6.42
CA VAL A 67 -6.44 18.01 5.24
C VAL A 67 -5.32 17.05 5.64
N PHE A 68 -4.61 17.34 6.72
CA PHE A 68 -3.58 16.44 7.24
C PHE A 68 -4.13 15.10 7.70
N GLN A 69 -5.25 15.08 8.43
CA GLN A 69 -5.88 13.84 8.87
C GLN A 69 -6.40 13.00 7.69
N GLU A 70 -6.96 13.64 6.67
CA GLU A 70 -7.38 12.98 5.44
C GLU A 70 -6.19 12.33 4.74
N HIS A 71 -5.11 13.09 4.52
CA HIS A 71 -3.88 12.58 3.93
C HIS A 71 -3.27 11.43 4.74
N HIS A 72 -3.24 11.55 6.08
CA HIS A 72 -2.74 10.49 6.96
C HIS A 72 -3.53 9.18 6.80
N ARG A 73 -4.86 9.24 6.79
CA ARG A 73 -5.70 8.05 6.57
C ARG A 73 -5.47 7.44 5.19
N GLU A 74 -5.23 8.28 4.18
CA GLU A 74 -4.90 7.79 2.85
C GLU A 74 -3.55 7.06 2.84
N LEU A 75 -2.53 7.61 3.49
CA LEU A 75 -1.23 6.94 3.63
C LEU A 75 -1.38 5.59 4.34
N GLU A 76 -2.10 5.53 5.47
CA GLU A 76 -2.38 4.28 6.19
C GLU A 76 -3.08 3.25 5.31
N ARG A 77 -4.10 3.68 4.55
CA ARG A 77 -4.81 2.82 3.60
C ARG A 77 -3.88 2.28 2.52
N ARG A 78 -3.06 3.15 1.90
CA ARG A 78 -2.12 2.75 0.83
C ARG A 78 -1.07 1.75 1.35
N GLU A 79 -0.47 2.00 2.51
CA GLU A 79 0.48 1.08 3.15
C GLU A 79 -0.16 -0.29 3.46
N GLN A 80 -1.40 -0.28 3.96
CA GLN A 80 -2.13 -1.51 4.26
C GLN A 80 -2.51 -2.28 2.98
N GLU A 81 -2.95 -1.60 1.93
CA GLU A 81 -3.25 -2.21 0.62
C GLU A 81 -2.00 -2.80 -0.03
N GLU A 82 -0.86 -2.12 0.04
CA GLU A 82 0.42 -2.62 -0.45
C GLU A 82 0.83 -3.90 0.30
N LYS A 83 0.74 -3.88 1.63
CA LYS A 83 1.03 -5.05 2.47
C LYS A 83 0.12 -6.23 2.17
N GLU A 84 -1.18 -6.02 1.96
CA GLU A 84 -2.08 -7.11 1.57
C GLU A 84 -1.78 -7.61 0.15
N ARG A 85 -1.47 -6.72 -0.80
CA ARG A 85 -1.06 -7.09 -2.16
C ARG A 85 0.20 -7.95 -2.15
N GLU A 86 1.22 -7.59 -1.37
CA GLU A 86 2.44 -8.39 -1.21
C GLU A 86 2.15 -9.76 -0.60
N LYS A 87 1.28 -9.82 0.42
CA LYS A 87 0.85 -11.09 1.02
C LYS A 87 0.11 -11.97 0.02
N GLU A 88 -0.79 -11.41 -0.78
CA GLU A 88 -1.54 -12.14 -1.81
C GLU A 88 -0.62 -12.63 -2.93
N ALA A 89 0.27 -11.77 -3.44
CA ALA A 89 1.27 -12.13 -4.43
C ALA A 89 2.17 -13.26 -3.93
N ARG A 90 2.62 -13.19 -2.67
CA ARG A 90 3.37 -14.28 -2.04
C ARG A 90 2.54 -15.56 -1.97
N ARG A 91 1.30 -15.52 -1.46
CA ARG A 91 0.43 -16.70 -1.37
C ARG A 91 0.21 -17.36 -2.73
N PHE A 92 0.02 -16.54 -3.77
CA PHE A 92 -0.12 -17.00 -5.13
C PHE A 92 1.16 -17.70 -5.62
N GLN A 93 2.32 -17.06 -5.44
CA GLN A 93 3.60 -17.66 -5.84
C GLN A 93 3.90 -18.96 -5.09
N GLU A 94 3.69 -18.99 -3.78
CA GLU A 94 3.90 -20.20 -2.98
C GLU A 94 2.95 -21.33 -3.40
N ARG A 95 1.71 -21.01 -3.79
CA ARG A 95 0.79 -22.00 -4.37
C ARG A 95 1.33 -22.54 -5.69
N LYS A 96 1.78 -21.67 -6.60
CA LYS A 96 2.38 -22.07 -7.87
C LYS A 96 3.58 -22.99 -7.64
N ASN A 97 4.44 -22.68 -6.66
CA ASN A 97 5.58 -23.52 -6.28
C ASN A 97 5.12 -24.90 -5.78
N ARG A 98 4.09 -24.96 -4.94
CA ARG A 98 3.51 -26.24 -4.45
C ARG A 98 2.90 -27.06 -5.57
N ASP A 99 2.18 -26.42 -6.49
CA ASP A 99 1.53 -27.09 -7.62
C ASP A 99 2.61 -27.67 -8.57
N ALA A 100 3.68 -26.91 -8.86
CA ALA A 100 4.81 -27.38 -9.67
C ALA A 100 5.56 -28.56 -9.03
N PHE A 101 5.80 -28.51 -7.72
CA PHE A 101 6.42 -29.64 -7.02
C PHE A 101 5.50 -30.87 -6.98
N THR A 102 4.18 -30.66 -6.86
CA THR A 102 3.20 -31.76 -6.93
C THR A 102 3.25 -32.46 -8.27
N GLU A 103 3.35 -31.70 -9.37
CA GLU A 103 3.49 -32.25 -10.72
C GLU A 103 4.78 -33.08 -10.86
N LEU A 104 5.92 -32.56 -10.39
CA LEU A 104 7.19 -33.29 -10.37
C LEU A 104 7.08 -34.63 -9.60
N LEU A 105 6.38 -34.65 -8.46
CA LEU A 105 6.12 -35.89 -7.72
C LEU A 105 5.26 -36.88 -8.51
N HIS A 106 4.28 -36.38 -9.28
CA HIS A 106 3.45 -37.21 -10.15
C HIS A 106 4.27 -37.82 -11.30
N GLU A 107 5.16 -37.04 -11.92
CA GLU A 107 6.08 -37.50 -12.96
C GLU A 107 7.01 -38.60 -12.43
N HIS A 108 7.70 -38.34 -11.31
CA HIS A 108 8.58 -39.33 -10.68
C HIS A 108 7.83 -40.60 -10.26
N LYS A 109 6.55 -40.48 -9.87
CA LYS A 109 5.72 -41.64 -9.58
C LYS A 109 5.39 -42.44 -10.85
N ALA A 110 5.10 -41.76 -11.96
CA ALA A 110 4.83 -42.40 -13.25
C ALA A 110 6.07 -43.12 -13.80
N GLU A 111 7.26 -42.56 -13.61
CA GLU A 111 8.55 -43.13 -13.99
C GLU A 111 9.02 -44.26 -13.05
N GLY A 112 8.35 -44.45 -11.92
CA GLY A 112 8.72 -45.44 -10.91
C GLY A 112 9.87 -45.01 -9.99
N LEU A 113 10.38 -43.78 -10.14
CA LEU A 113 11.37 -43.16 -9.24
C LEU A 113 10.81 -42.91 -7.84
N LEU A 114 9.50 -42.68 -7.73
CA LEU A 114 8.78 -42.52 -6.47
C LEU A 114 7.74 -43.63 -6.29
N THR A 115 7.89 -44.43 -5.23
CA THR A 115 6.90 -45.46 -4.86
C THR A 115 6.25 -45.16 -3.52
N ILE A 116 5.01 -45.64 -3.31
CA ILE A 116 4.22 -45.36 -2.11
C ILE A 116 4.91 -45.83 -0.80
N ARG A 117 5.76 -46.86 -0.88
CA ARG A 117 6.47 -47.41 0.29
C ARG A 117 7.83 -46.74 0.55
N MET A 118 8.30 -45.89 -0.36
CA MET A 118 9.60 -45.24 -0.25
C MET A 118 9.58 -44.18 0.84
N ARG A 119 10.64 -44.12 1.65
CA ARG A 119 10.73 -43.10 2.70
C ARG A 119 11.18 -41.77 2.09
N TRP A 120 10.70 -40.65 2.62
CA TRP A 120 11.13 -39.33 2.17
C TRP A 120 12.66 -39.16 2.21
N LYS A 121 13.35 -39.65 3.25
CA LYS A 121 14.82 -39.56 3.34
C LYS A 121 15.55 -40.27 2.20
N GLU A 122 14.96 -41.34 1.65
CA GLU A 122 15.51 -42.09 0.53
C GLU A 122 15.30 -41.32 -0.78
N TYR A 123 14.10 -40.75 -0.96
CA TYR A 123 13.73 -39.97 -2.14
C TYR A 123 14.34 -38.57 -2.19
N ALA A 124 14.53 -37.92 -1.04
CA ALA A 124 14.95 -36.51 -0.94
C ALA A 124 16.26 -36.25 -1.70
N SER A 125 17.18 -37.21 -1.73
CA SER A 125 18.44 -37.08 -2.46
C SER A 125 18.26 -36.91 -3.97
N ALA A 126 17.19 -37.47 -4.53
CA ALA A 126 16.87 -37.39 -5.96
C ALA A 126 16.20 -36.06 -6.35
N VAL A 127 15.59 -35.35 -5.39
CA VAL A 127 14.80 -34.15 -5.68
C VAL A 127 15.39 -32.86 -5.09
N LYS A 128 16.42 -32.97 -4.24
CA LYS A 128 17.01 -31.83 -3.52
C LYS A 128 17.59 -30.72 -4.41
N GLU A 129 17.96 -31.05 -5.65
CA GLU A 129 18.56 -30.11 -6.63
C GLU A 129 17.54 -29.64 -7.67
N GLU A 130 16.32 -30.19 -7.65
CA GLU A 130 15.26 -29.85 -8.59
C GLU A 130 14.70 -28.45 -8.32
N GLU A 131 14.46 -27.71 -9.40
CA GLU A 131 13.99 -26.32 -9.32
C GLU A 131 12.68 -26.21 -8.52
N ALA A 132 11.73 -27.12 -8.77
CA ALA A 132 10.44 -27.13 -8.08
C ALA A 132 10.58 -27.39 -6.58
N TYR A 133 11.54 -28.23 -6.16
CA TYR A 133 11.80 -28.49 -4.75
C TYR A 133 12.46 -27.27 -4.08
N LEU A 134 13.49 -26.70 -4.70
CA LEU A 134 14.15 -25.49 -4.21
C LEU A 134 13.15 -24.33 -4.07
N ALA A 135 12.25 -24.17 -5.04
CA ALA A 135 11.19 -23.17 -4.99
C ALA A 135 10.24 -23.37 -3.80
N VAL A 136 9.83 -24.61 -3.50
CA VAL A 136 8.98 -24.90 -2.33
C VAL A 136 9.72 -24.69 -1.02
N VAL A 137 11.00 -25.05 -0.92
CA VAL A 137 11.83 -24.81 0.27
C VAL A 137 12.00 -23.32 0.55
N SER A 138 12.01 -22.49 -0.50
CA SER A 138 12.11 -21.03 -0.36
C SER A 138 10.82 -20.33 0.11
N ASN A 139 9.70 -21.05 0.19
CA ASN A 139 8.43 -20.48 0.66
C ASN A 139 8.57 -20.00 2.12
N LEU A 140 8.09 -18.79 2.40
CA LEU A 140 8.23 -18.16 3.72
C LEU A 140 7.06 -18.49 4.64
N SER A 141 5.91 -18.83 4.08
CA SER A 141 4.80 -19.39 4.83
C SER A 141 5.10 -20.84 5.20
N GLY A 142 5.37 -21.10 6.47
CA GLY A 142 5.42 -22.47 6.98
C GLY A 142 4.08 -23.20 6.79
N SER A 143 4.09 -24.51 6.97
CA SER A 143 2.86 -25.25 7.27
C SER A 143 2.26 -24.64 8.54
N ARG A 144 1.09 -24.01 8.41
CA ARG A 144 0.27 -23.78 9.60
C ARG A 144 -0.20 -25.10 10.17
#